data_AF-A0A934MK50-F1
#
_entry.id   AF-A0A934MK50-F1
#
_cell.length_a   1.000
_cell.length_b   1.000
_cell.length_c   1.000
_cell.angle_alpha   90.00
_cell.angle_beta   90.00
_cell.angle_gamma   90.00
#
_symmetry.space_group_name_H-M   'P 1'
#
loop_
_entity.id
_entity.type
_entity.pdbx_description
1 polymer ?
#
loop_
_entity_poly.entity_id
_entity_poly.type
_entity_poly.pdbx_seq_one_letter_code
_entity_poly.pdbx_strand_id
1 'polypeptide(L)' 'MSRARVAIAHFSDTAAAELARAALLAKGGLPAVLTVDAAADCHFAVALNAPLERMLLDVLLSSQATRVDVHDA' A
#
# COMPACT_ATOMS: atom_id res chain seq x y z
N MET A 1 -6.01 7.69 -21.52
CA MET A 1 -5.05 6.71 -20.98
C MET A 1 -4.78 7.10 -19.53
N SER A 2 -5.17 6.27 -18.56
CA SER A 2 -4.90 6.55 -17.14
C SER A 2 -3.40 6.39 -16.90
N ARG A 3 -2.73 7.42 -16.34
CA ARG A 3 -1.36 7.27 -15.85
C ARG A 3 -1.33 6.19 -14.77
N ALA A 4 -0.30 5.35 -14.78
CA ALA A 4 -0.10 4.39 -13.71
C ALA A 4 0.21 5.18 -12.43
N ARG A 5 -0.50 4.87 -11.34
CA ARG A 5 -0.24 5.48 -10.04
C ARG A 5 0.29 4.44 -9.08
N VAL A 6 1.12 4.89 -8.15
CA VAL A 6 1.68 4.04 -7.10
C VAL A 6 1.37 4.68 -5.76
N ALA A 7 0.76 3.91 -4.85
CA ALA A 7 0.62 4.31 -3.46
C ALA A 7 1.75 3.69 -2.64
N ILE A 8 2.37 4.47 -1.77
CA ILE A 8 3.35 4.02 -0.78
C ILE A 8 2.69 4.15 0.59
N ALA A 9 2.52 3.03 1.28
CA ALA A 9 1.91 2.98 2.60
C ALA A 9 2.99 2.75 3.66
N HIS A 10 2.99 3.58 4.69
CA HIS A 10 3.91 3.55 5.81
C HIS A 10 3.19 3.07 7.08
N PHE A 11 3.90 2.28 7.88
CA PHE A 11 3.42 1.64 9.10
C PHE A 11 4.52 1.69 10.16
N SER A 12 4.13 1.87 11.42
CA SER A 12 5.03 1.77 12.57
C SER A 12 5.14 0.34 13.11
N ASP A 13 4.40 -0.61 12.54
CA ASP A 13 4.35 -2.01 12.95
C ASP A 13 4.33 -2.93 11.73
N THR A 14 5.29 -3.86 11.70
CA THR A 14 5.42 -4.89 10.67
C THR A 14 4.17 -5.77 10.59
N ALA A 15 3.53 -6.09 11.71
CA ALA A 15 2.33 -6.94 11.70
C ALA A 15 1.15 -6.22 11.02
N ALA A 16 0.96 -4.93 11.30
CA ALA A 16 -0.03 -4.11 10.62
C ALA A 16 0.24 -4.00 9.11
N ALA A 17 1.52 -3.82 8.73
CA ALA A 17 1.93 -3.80 7.33
C ALA A 17 1.61 -5.11 6.59
N GLU A 18 1.92 -6.27 7.20
CA GLU A 18 1.61 -7.57 6.60
C GLU A 18 0.10 -7.83 6.50
N LEU A 19 -0.69 -7.41 7.49
CA LEU A 19 -2.15 -7.48 7.41
C LEU A 19 -2.71 -6.66 6.25
N ALA A 20 -2.24 -5.41 6.09
CA ALA A 20 -2.63 -4.56 4.98
C ALA A 20 -2.22 -5.16 3.63
N ARG A 21 -1.01 -5.72 3.55
CA ARG A 21 -0.49 -6.40 2.35
C ARG A 21 -1.34 -7.62 1.98
N ALA A 22 -1.72 -8.45 2.95
CA ALA A 22 -2.61 -9.58 2.73
C ALA A 22 -4.01 -9.14 2.25
N ALA A 23 -4.56 -8.07 2.83
CA ALA A 23 -5.84 -7.51 2.42
C ALA A 23 -5.79 -7.00 0.96
N LEU A 24 -4.71 -6.33 0.56
CA LEU A 24 -4.51 -5.88 -0.82
C LEU A 24 -4.42 -7.04 -1.80
N LEU A 25 -3.65 -8.08 -1.47
CA LEU A 25 -3.55 -9.30 -2.28
C LEU A 25 -4.93 -9.96 -2.46
N ALA A 26 -5.73 -10.03 -1.41
CA ALA A 26 -7.10 -10.58 -1.47
C ALA A 26 -8.05 -9.76 -2.36
N LYS A 27 -7.74 -8.48 -2.61
CA LYS A 27 -8.49 -7.60 -3.54
C LYS A 27 -7.88 -7.53 -4.95
N GLY A 28 -6.87 -8.35 -5.24
CA GLY A 28 -6.20 -8.39 -6.54
C GLY A 28 -5.14 -7.30 -6.73
N GLY A 29 -4.73 -6.63 -5.65
CA GLY A 29 -3.58 -5.73 -5.64
C GLY A 29 -2.26 -6.48 -5.71
N LEU A 30 -1.22 -5.81 -6.20
CA LEU A 30 0.13 -6.34 -6.27
C LEU A 30 1.07 -5.44 -5.44
N PRO A 31 1.00 -5.52 -4.10
CA PRO A 31 1.94 -4.80 -3.26
C PRO A 31 3.37 -5.35 -3.44
N ALA A 32 4.32 -4.44 -3.46
CA ALA A 32 5.75 -4.73 -3.46
C ALA A 32 6.17 -5.42 -2.15
N VAL A 33 7.42 -5.87 -2.12
CA VAL A 33 8.02 -6.45 -0.92
C VAL A 33 8.03 -5.42 0.21
N LEU A 34 7.60 -5.86 1.40
CA LEU A 34 7.67 -5.04 2.60
C LEU A 34 9.12 -4.65 2.88
N THR A 35 9.38 -3.36 2.96
CA THR A 35 10.68 -2.79 3.31
C THR A 35 10.62 -2.29 4.74
N VAL A 36 11.57 -2.71 5.56
CA VAL A 36 11.70 -2.28 6.97
C VAL A 36 12.97 -1.45 7.07
N ASP A 37 12.82 -0.18 7.43
CA ASP A 37 13.95 0.74 7.60
C ASP A 37 14.57 0.59 9.00
N ALA A 38 15.80 1.08 9.16
CA ALA A 38 16.56 1.04 10.41
C ALA A 38 15.86 1.77 11.57
N ALA A 39 14.95 2.70 11.27
CA ALA A 39 14.11 3.39 12.25
C ALA A 39 12.89 2.58 12.73
N ALA A 40 12.76 1.31 12.33
CA ALA A 40 11.58 0.45 12.52
C ALA A 40 10.32 0.91 11.74
N ASP A 41 10.48 1.83 10.79
CA ASP A 41 9.42 2.21 9.87
C ASP A 41 9.28 1.17 8.75
N CYS A 42 8.09 0.62 8.61
CA CYS A 42 7.75 -0.40 7.62
C CYS A 42 6.97 0.24 6.49
N HIS A 43 7.32 -0.03 5.23
CA HIS A 43 6.57 0.50 4.10
C HIS A 43 6.57 -0.44 2.91
N PHE A 44 5.55 -0.33 2.08
CA PHE A 44 5.49 -1.00 0.79
C PHE A 44 4.76 -0.14 -0.23
N ALA A 45 5.13 -0.30 -1.50
CA ALA A 45 4.45 0.30 -2.63
C ALA A 45 3.35 -0.62 -3.17
N VAL A 46 2.26 -0.09 -3.71
CA VAL A 46 1.25 -0.84 -4.44
C VAL A 46 0.83 -0.07 -5.69
N ALA A 47 0.81 -0.78 -6.83
CA ALA A 47 0.31 -0.21 -8.07
C ALA A 47 -1.21 -0.03 -8.00
N LEU A 48 -1.67 1.19 -8.24
CA LEU A 48 -3.08 1.54 -8.31
C LEU A 48 -3.57 1.34 -9.75
N ASN A 49 -4.00 0.12 -10.04
CA ASN A 49 -4.61 -0.21 -11.32
C ASN A 49 -5.98 0.49 -11.45
N ALA A 50 -6.24 1.22 -12.53
CA ALA A 50 -7.49 2.01 -12.68
C ALA A 50 -8.80 1.27 -12.33
N PRO A 51 -9.00 -0.03 -12.63
CA PRO A 51 -10.22 -0.76 -12.22
C PRO A 51 -10.33 -1.02 -10.71
N LEU A 52 -9.20 -1.09 -10.01
CA LEU A 52 -9.11 -1.46 -8.60
C LEU A 52 -8.65 -0.29 -7.72
N GLU A 53 -8.22 0.83 -8.30
CA GLU A 53 -7.59 1.97 -7.61
C GLU A 53 -8.38 2.41 -6.38
N ARG A 54 -9.68 2.67 -6.55
CA ARG A 54 -10.53 3.10 -5.45
C ARG A 54 -10.60 2.07 -4.32
N MET A 55 -10.71 0.78 -4.66
CA MET A 55 -10.78 -0.30 -3.68
C MET A 55 -9.44 -0.49 -2.96
N LEU A 56 -8.32 -0.42 -3.67
CA LEU A 56 -6.99 -0.53 -3.08
C LEU A 56 -6.70 0.64 -2.14
N LEU A 57 -7.07 1.87 -2.54
CA LEU A 57 -6.98 3.03 -1.67
C LEU A 57 -7.87 2.89 -0.43
N ASP A 58 -9.09 2.37 -0.57
CA ASP A 58 -9.99 2.18 0.57
C ASP A 58 -9.41 1.19 1.59
N VAL A 59 -8.75 0.11 1.12
CA VAL A 59 -8.00 -0.82 1.97
C VAL A 59 -6.85 -0.11 2.70
N LEU A 60 -6.06 0.70 1.98
CA LEU A 60 -4.95 1.44 2.58
C LEU A 60 -5.42 2.45 3.63
N LEU A 61 -6.45 3.23 3.31
CA LEU A 61 -7.00 4.27 4.20
C LEU A 61 -7.76 3.68 5.40
N SER A 62 -8.28 2.46 5.29
CA SER A 62 -8.90 1.73 6.40
C SER A 62 -7.91 0.90 7.22
N SER A 63 -6.64 0.85 6.81
CA SER A 63 -5.59 0.14 7.53
C SER A 63 -4.98 0.99 8.65
N GLN A 64 -4.05 0.42 9.42
CA GLN A 64 -3.27 1.14 10.44
C GLN A 64 -2.07 1.88 9.83
N ALA A 65 -2.12 2.23 8.54
CA ALA A 65 -1.08 3.02 7.91
C ALA A 65 -0.99 4.40 8.59
N THR A 66 0.21 4.81 8.97
CA THR A 66 0.48 6.13 9.54
C THR A 66 0.50 7.21 8.46
N ARG A 67 0.83 6.81 7.22
CA ARG A 67 0.91 7.69 6.06
C ARG A 67 0.70 6.90 4.77
N VAL A 68 0.02 7.49 3.81
CA VAL A 68 -0.12 6.96 2.45
C VAL A 68 0.21 8.07 1.47
N ASP A 69 1.29 7.91 0.70
CA ASP A 69 1.70 8.82 -0.36
C ASP A 69 1.28 8.26 -1.73
N VAL A 70 0.72 9.09 -2.61
CA VAL A 70 0.31 8.66 -3.96
C VAL A 70 1.10 9.42 -5.00
N HIS A 71 1.74 8.68 -5.90
CA HIS A 71 2.59 9.21 -6.97
C HIS A 71 2.00 8.86 -8.33
N ASP A 72 2.00 9.83 -9.25
CA ASP A 72 1.83 9.55 -10.69
C ASP A 72 3.18 9.07 -11.24
N ALA A 73 3.21 7.89 -11.87
CA ALA A 73 4.38 7.32 -12.54
C ALA A 73 4.50 7.77 -14.01
#